data_AF-A0A7V3W1P4-F1
#
_entry.id   AF-A0A7V3W1P4-F1
#
_cell.length_a   1.000
_cell.length_b   1.000
_cell.length_c   1.000
_cell.angle_alpha   90.00
_cell.angle_beta   90.00
_cell.angle_gamma   90.00
#
_symmetry.space_group_name_H-M   'P 1'
#
loop_
_entity.id
_entity.type
_entity.pdbx_description
1 polymer ?
#
loop_
_entity_poly.entity_id
_entity_poly.type
_entity_poly.pdbx_seq_one_letter_code
_entity_poly.pdbx_strand_id
1 'polypeptide(L)'
;MKPEGRLIKIPLFRESTPADGIDFNLRDLIDWVWQHSKSEVKWLVLGMITASTFSGLSSLTLLYASRFINEISRGFDLHRLGRIGLLVFAILIAMSALRLITSTLGAFAATNIRRNLEVTFFAHLSKLPFHYLEERSHGRITAAL
;
A
#
# COMPACT_ATOMS: atom_id res chain seq x y z
N MET A 1 -34.07 10.02 -8.16
CA MET A 1 -32.79 9.46 -8.65
C MET A 1 -32.64 8.07 -8.06
N LYS A 2 -32.85 7.03 -8.87
CA LYS A 2 -32.67 5.62 -8.47
C LYS A 2 -31.20 5.24 -8.66
N PRO A 3 -30.53 4.63 -7.67
CA PRO A 3 -29.19 4.10 -7.88
C PRO A 3 -29.31 2.83 -8.73
N GLU A 4 -28.91 2.91 -9.99
CA GLU A 4 -28.73 1.73 -10.83
C GLU A 4 -27.62 0.88 -10.25
N GLY A 5 -28.00 -0.14 -9.48
CA GLY A 5 -27.10 -1.19 -9.02
C GLY A 5 -26.60 -1.99 -10.20
N ARG A 6 -25.52 -1.54 -10.84
CA ARG A 6 -24.70 -2.42 -11.68
C ARG A 6 -24.15 -3.53 -10.78
N LEU A 7 -24.72 -4.71 -10.93
CA LEU A 7 -24.15 -5.96 -10.45
C LEU A 7 -22.82 -6.17 -11.20
N ILE A 8 -21.74 -5.67 -10.61
CA ILE A 8 -20.39 -5.96 -11.09
C ILE A 8 -20.13 -7.43 -10.77
N LYS A 9 -20.04 -8.26 -11.81
CA LYS A 9 -19.58 -9.64 -11.70
C LYS A 9 -18.18 -9.62 -11.08
N ILE A 10 -18.05 -10.08 -9.85
CA ILE A 10 -16.76 -10.34 -9.22
C ILE A 10 -16.16 -11.52 -9.98
N PRO A 11 -15.01 -11.37 -10.67
CA PRO A 11 -14.46 -12.44 -11.49
C PRO A 11 -13.87 -13.60 -10.67
N LEU A 12 -13.93 -13.56 -9.33
CA LEU A 12 -13.43 -14.62 -8.45
C LEU A 12 -14.19 -15.95 -8.56
N PHE A 13 -15.39 -15.97 -9.14
CA PHE A 13 -16.13 -17.19 -9.40
C PHE A 13 -16.91 -17.06 -10.72
N ARG A 14 -16.20 -17.27 -11.83
CA ARG A 14 -16.83 -17.84 -13.03
C ARG A 14 -17.50 -19.14 -12.58
N GLU A 15 -18.74 -19.40 -12.98
CA GLU A 15 -19.47 -20.67 -12.74
C GLU A 15 -18.55 -21.87 -12.97
N SER A 16 -17.87 -22.32 -11.91
CA SER A 16 -17.04 -23.51 -11.94
C SER A 16 -17.97 -24.63 -11.53
N THR A 17 -18.44 -25.35 -12.53
CA THR A 17 -18.92 -26.72 -12.41
C THR A 17 -18.06 -27.51 -11.40
N PRO A 18 -18.67 -28.40 -10.59
CA PRO A 18 -18.13 -28.85 -9.31
C PRO A 18 -16.98 -29.88 -9.40
N ALA A 19 -16.14 -29.85 -10.44
CA ALA A 19 -15.17 -30.92 -10.71
C ALA A 19 -13.70 -30.51 -10.79
N ASP A 20 -13.36 -29.24 -11.01
CA ASP A 20 -11.95 -28.85 -11.17
C ASP A 20 -11.48 -27.92 -10.06
N GLY A 21 -10.25 -28.14 -9.62
CA GLY A 21 -9.58 -27.40 -8.56
C GLY A 21 -9.73 -25.90 -8.71
N ILE A 22 -9.70 -25.19 -7.59
CA ILE A 22 -9.79 -23.73 -7.54
C ILE A 22 -8.56 -23.16 -8.26
N ASP A 23 -8.64 -23.03 -9.59
CA ASP A 23 -7.70 -22.28 -10.40
C ASP A 23 -7.97 -20.80 -10.11
N PHE A 24 -7.39 -20.35 -9.00
CA PHE A 24 -7.44 -18.97 -8.56
C PHE A 24 -6.66 -18.13 -9.58
N ASN A 25 -7.37 -17.60 -10.57
CA ASN A 25 -6.75 -16.90 -11.67
C ASN A 25 -6.23 -15.55 -11.15
N LEU A 26 -4.92 -15.48 -10.89
CA LEU A 26 -4.26 -14.33 -10.27
C LEU A 26 -4.55 -13.01 -11.02
N ARG A 27 -4.75 -13.10 -12.34
CA ARG A 27 -5.12 -11.98 -13.20
C ARG A 27 -6.48 -11.38 -12.85
N ASP A 28 -7.48 -12.21 -12.59
CA ASP A 28 -8.83 -11.77 -12.24
C ASP A 28 -8.85 -11.11 -10.86
N LEU A 29 -8.04 -11.61 -9.92
CA LEU A 29 -7.83 -10.97 -8.62
C LEU A 29 -7.14 -9.61 -8.77
N ILE A 30 -6.08 -9.54 -9.57
CA ILE A 30 -5.33 -8.31 -9.83
C ILE A 30 -6.24 -7.27 -10.49
N ASP A 31 -7.02 -7.65 -11.50
CA ASP A 31 -7.96 -6.74 -12.17
C ASP A 31 -9.06 -6.25 -11.23
N TRP A 32 -9.54 -7.11 -10.32
CA TRP A 32 -10.55 -6.75 -9.32
C TRP A 32 -10.00 -5.81 -8.24
N VAL A 33 -8.80 -6.11 -7.70
CA VAL A 33 -8.08 -5.24 -6.76
C VAL A 33 -7.76 -3.91 -7.44
N TRP A 34 -7.35 -3.93 -8.71
CA TRP A 34 -7.09 -2.73 -9.50
C TRP A 34 -8.33 -1.86 -9.66
N GLN A 35 -9.49 -2.44 -9.96
CA GLN A 35 -10.75 -1.69 -10.06
C GLN A 35 -11.14 -1.03 -8.74
N HIS A 36 -10.96 -1.73 -7.61
CA HIS A 36 -11.29 -1.18 -6.28
C HIS A 36 -10.22 -0.26 -5.70
N SER A 37 -8.97 -0.36 -6.19
CA SER A 37 -7.85 0.49 -5.79
C SER A 37 -7.84 1.83 -6.54
N LYS A 38 -8.57 1.98 -7.66
CA LYS A 38 -8.61 3.23 -8.45
C LYS A 38 -8.93 4.49 -7.63
N SER A 39 -9.76 4.40 -6.59
CA SER A 39 -10.03 5.54 -5.69
C SER A 39 -8.82 5.92 -4.83
N GLU A 40 -7.99 4.93 -4.48
CA GLU A 40 -6.83 5.06 -3.60
C GLU A 40 -5.51 5.25 -4.36
N VAL A 41 -5.52 5.22 -5.71
CA VAL A 41 -4.31 5.42 -6.54
C VAL A 41 -3.59 6.73 -6.20
N LYS A 42 -4.32 7.79 -5.83
CA LYS A 42 -3.72 9.06 -5.41
C LYS A 42 -2.82 8.90 -4.19
N TRP A 43 -3.27 8.13 -3.20
CA TRP A 43 -2.52 7.86 -1.98
C TRP A 43 -1.33 6.92 -2.22
N LEU A 44 -1.51 5.93 -3.10
CA LEU A 44 -0.43 5.03 -3.52
C LEU A 44 0.67 5.78 -4.28
N VAL A 45 0.29 6.64 -5.25
CA VAL A 45 1.24 7.48 -6.00
C VAL A 45 1.95 8.46 -5.07
N LEU A 46 1.22 9.09 -4.14
CA LEU A 46 1.82 9.97 -3.15
C LEU A 46 2.84 9.22 -2.27
N GLY A 47 2.50 8.00 -1.83
CA GLY A 47 3.42 7.12 -1.09
C GLY A 47 4.66 6.71 -1.91
N MET A 48 4.52 6.47 -3.20
CA MET A 48 5.65 6.18 -4.10
C MET A 48 6.58 7.40 -4.26
N ILE A 49 6.01 8.59 -4.39
CA ILE A 49 6.79 9.84 -4.48
C ILE A 49 7.56 10.08 -3.18
N THR A 50 6.92 9.92 -2.02
CA THR A 50 7.60 10.10 -0.72
C THR A 50 8.67 9.04 -0.49
N ALA A 51 8.43 7.79 -0.87
CA ALA A 51 9.44 6.72 -0.79
C ALA A 51 10.65 7.01 -1.71
N SER A 52 10.41 7.48 -2.94
CA SER A 52 11.48 7.86 -3.87
C SER A 52 12.29 9.04 -3.35
N THR A 53 11.61 10.04 -2.77
CA THR A 53 12.25 11.20 -2.13
C THR A 53 13.11 10.78 -0.94
N PHE A 54 12.63 9.83 -0.14
CA PHE A 54 13.41 9.25 0.97
C PHE A 54 14.70 8.58 0.47
N SER A 55 14.64 7.79 -0.60
CA SER A 55 15.83 7.18 -1.21
C SER A 55 16.82 8.23 -1.72
N GLY A 56 16.34 9.29 -2.36
CA GLY A 56 17.17 10.41 -2.82
C GLY A 56 17.86 11.15 -1.67
N LEU A 57 17.13 11.46 -0.60
CA LEU A 57 17.67 12.07 0.61
C LEU A 57 18.69 11.16 1.29
N SER A 58 18.45 9.85 1.36
CA SER A 58 19.41 8.90 1.92
C SER A 58 20.73 8.91 1.16
N SER A 59 20.70 9.01 -0.16
CA SER A 59 21.92 9.12 -0.98
C SER A 59 22.67 10.42 -0.71
N LEU A 60 21.95 11.54 -0.61
CA LEU A 60 22.54 12.84 -0.23
C LEU A 60 23.19 12.79 1.16
N THR A 61 22.53 12.18 2.14
CA THR A 61 23.08 12.01 3.50
C THR A 61 24.44 11.33 3.47
N LEU A 62 24.60 10.27 2.67
CA LEU A 62 25.88 9.57 2.52
C LEU A 62 26.96 10.46 1.88
N LEU A 63 26.60 11.24 0.86
CA LEU A 63 27.53 12.18 0.22
C LEU A 63 27.99 13.28 1.20
N TYR A 64 27.09 13.84 1.99
CA TYR A 64 27.43 14.84 3.00
C TYR A 64 28.19 14.25 4.19
N ALA A 65 27.88 13.02 4.62
CA ALA A 65 28.63 12.33 5.65
C ALA A 65 30.07 12.04 5.20
N SER A 66 30.28 11.65 3.95
CA SER A 66 31.63 11.48 3.39
C SER A 66 32.41 12.81 3.38
N ARG A 67 31.77 13.91 2.98
CA ARG A 67 32.39 15.24 3.04
C ARG A 67 32.72 15.68 4.47
N PHE A 68 31.84 15.37 5.43
CA PHE A 68 32.06 15.66 6.84
C PHE A 68 33.30 14.93 7.37
N ILE A 69 33.43 13.64 7.09
CA ILE A 69 34.60 12.83 7.49
C ILE A 69 35.88 13.34 6.83
N ASN A 70 35.82 13.72 5.56
CA ASN A 70 36.96 14.30 4.84
C ASN A 70 37.39 15.66 5.40
N GLU A 71 36.47 16.47 5.91
CA GLU A 71 36.84 17.75 6.52
C GLU A 71 37.45 17.55 7.92
N ILE A 72 37.00 16.53 8.67
CA ILE A 72 37.65 16.12 9.92
C ILE A 72 39.11 15.70 9.67
N SER A 73 39.36 14.95 8.59
CA SER A 73 40.72 14.46 8.28
C SER A 73 41.66 15.53 7.73
N ARG A 74 41.14 16.61 7.13
CA ARG A 74 41.93 17.70 6.54
C ARG A 74 42.33 18.81 7.51
N GLY A 75 41.76 18.83 8.71
CA GLY A 75 42.03 19.83 9.74
C GLY A 75 40.74 20.50 10.23
N PHE A 76 40.63 20.66 11.54
CA PHE A 76 39.43 21.13 12.22
C PHE A 76 39.14 22.62 11.96
N ASP A 77 38.49 22.93 10.83
CA ASP A 77 37.78 24.20 10.65
C ASP A 77 36.38 24.07 11.26
N LEU A 78 36.24 24.51 12.51
CA LEU A 78 35.03 24.36 13.32
C LEU A 78 33.79 24.95 12.63
N HIS A 79 33.96 26.04 11.87
CA HIS A 79 32.85 26.74 11.22
C HIS A 79 32.32 25.96 10.00
N ARG A 80 33.21 25.36 9.20
CA ARG A 80 32.81 24.50 8.07
C ARG A 80 32.22 23.19 8.55
N LEU A 81 32.85 22.59 9.55
CA LEU A 81 32.39 21.33 10.14
C LEU A 81 30.98 21.47 10.74
N GLY A 82 30.73 22.56 11.48
CA GLY A 82 29.42 22.87 12.05
C GLY A 82 28.34 23.04 10.98
N ARG A 83 28.64 23.75 9.87
CA ARG A 83 27.67 23.94 8.78
C ARG A 83 27.33 22.62 8.08
N ILE A 84 28.32 21.77 7.81
CA ILE A 84 28.07 20.45 7.19
C ILE A 84 27.32 19.53 8.15
N GLY A 85 27.70 19.50 9.43
CA GLY A 85 27.02 18.72 10.46
C GLY A 85 25.56 19.12 10.63
N LEU A 86 25.26 20.42 10.64
CA LEU A 86 23.89 20.94 10.72
C LEU A 86 23.05 20.58 9.50
N LEU A 87 23.65 20.57 8.29
CA LEU A 87 22.97 20.11 7.07
C LEU A 87 22.63 18.62 7.14
N VAL A 88 23.58 17.78 7.57
CA VAL A 88 23.32 16.33 7.75
C VAL A 88 22.22 16.10 8.78
N PHE A 89 22.26 16.82 9.91
CA PHE A 89 21.24 16.73 10.94
C PHE A 89 19.84 17.14 10.44
N ALA A 90 19.75 18.25 9.70
CA ALA A 90 18.50 18.70 9.09
C ALA A 90 17.94 17.67 8.09
N ILE A 91 18.80 17.06 7.28
CA ILE A 91 18.41 15.99 6.35
C ILE A 91 17.88 14.77 7.10
N LEU A 92 18.53 14.36 8.20
CA LEU A 92 18.09 13.22 9.02
C LEU A 92 16.71 13.45 9.66
N ILE A 93 16.44 14.68 10.12
CA ILE A 93 15.11 15.06 10.63
C ILE A 93 14.07 14.96 9.50
N ALA A 94 14.37 15.53 8.33
CA ALA A 94 13.48 15.48 7.18
C ALA A 94 13.18 14.03 6.75
N MET A 95 14.21 13.17 6.71
CA MET A 95 14.06 11.74 6.41
C MET A 95 13.18 11.02 7.43
N SER A 96 13.34 11.33 8.73
CA SER A 96 12.52 10.73 9.79
C SER A 96 11.04 11.12 9.65
N ALA A 97 10.76 12.39 9.35
CA ALA A 97 9.40 12.87 9.08
C ALA A 97 8.79 12.21 7.83
N LEU A 98 9.55 12.14 6.73
CA LEU A 98 9.13 11.48 5.50
C LEU A 98 8.83 9.98 5.69
N ARG A 99 9.61 9.30 6.53
CA ARG A 99 9.38 7.88 6.86
C ARG A 99 8.06 7.69 7.60
N LEU A 100 7.76 8.56 8.56
CA LEU A 100 6.48 8.53 9.27
C LEU A 100 5.31 8.75 8.32
N ILE A 101 5.40 9.77 7.45
CA ILE A 101 4.36 10.07 6.46
C ILE A 101 4.14 8.91 5.49
N THR A 102 5.22 8.30 4.99
CA THR A 102 5.10 7.17 4.05
C THR A 102 4.45 5.95 4.73
N SER A 103 4.80 5.69 5.99
CA SER A 103 4.21 4.61 6.78
C SER A 103 2.71 4.82 7.01
N THR A 104 2.31 6.04 7.38
CA THR A 104 0.88 6.35 7.65
C THR A 104 0.05 6.34 6.37
N LEU A 105 0.57 6.89 5.26
CA LEU A 105 -0.12 6.86 3.97
C LEU A 105 -0.30 5.43 3.43
N GLY A 106 0.74 4.59 3.55
CA GLY A 106 0.66 3.19 3.16
C GLY A 106 -0.37 2.41 3.99
N ALA A 107 -0.36 2.59 5.30
CA ALA A 107 -1.34 1.97 6.19
C ALA A 107 -2.78 2.44 5.88
N PHE A 108 -2.98 3.75 5.67
CA PHE A 108 -4.29 4.31 5.36
C PHE A 108 -4.86 3.77 4.03
N ALA A 109 -4.05 3.75 2.98
CA ALA A 109 -4.45 3.18 1.69
C ALA A 109 -4.79 1.68 1.81
N ALA A 110 -3.98 0.92 2.55
CA ALA A 110 -4.24 -0.51 2.78
C ALA A 110 -5.54 -0.75 3.57
N THR A 111 -5.80 0.04 4.62
CA THR A 111 -7.04 -0.05 5.40
C THR A 111 -8.27 0.29 4.55
N ASN A 112 -8.21 1.34 3.73
CA ASN A 112 -9.33 1.72 2.85
C ASN A 112 -9.62 0.65 1.80
N ILE A 113 -8.56 0.12 1.17
CA ILE A 113 -8.70 -0.99 0.22
C ILE A 113 -9.36 -2.17 0.94
N ARG A 114 -8.81 -2.63 2.07
CA ARG A 114 -9.37 -3.74 2.85
C ARG A 114 -10.85 -3.55 3.17
N ARG A 115 -11.22 -2.38 3.71
CA ARG A 115 -12.62 -2.05 4.03
C ARG A 115 -13.54 -2.10 2.82
N ASN A 116 -13.09 -1.57 1.68
CA ASN A 116 -13.88 -1.60 0.44
C ASN A 116 -14.06 -3.03 -0.08
N LEU A 117 -13.03 -3.88 0.03
CA LEU A 117 -13.12 -5.29 -0.35
C LEU A 117 -14.09 -6.04 0.58
N GLU A 118 -13.99 -5.84 1.89
CA GLU A 118 -14.89 -6.45 2.88
C GLU A 118 -16.36 -6.07 2.63
N VAL A 119 -16.66 -4.77 2.48
CA VAL A 119 -18.03 -4.28 2.19
C VAL A 119 -18.57 -4.89 0.90
N THR A 120 -17.74 -4.98 -0.14
CA THR A 120 -18.14 -5.55 -1.43
C THR A 120 -18.39 -7.06 -1.32
N PHE A 121 -17.55 -7.77 -0.56
CA PHE A 121 -17.69 -9.19 -0.31
C PHE A 121 -18.98 -9.51 0.48
N PHE A 122 -19.25 -8.75 1.55
CA PHE A 122 -20.50 -8.88 2.31
C PHE A 122 -21.75 -8.53 1.48
N ALA A 123 -21.68 -7.50 0.64
CA ALA A 123 -22.77 -7.13 -0.26
C ALA A 123 -23.02 -8.20 -1.34
N HIS A 124 -22.02 -9.02 -1.67
CA HIS A 124 -22.15 -10.15 -2.58
C HIS A 124 -22.70 -11.39 -1.87
N LEU A 125 -22.15 -11.74 -0.70
CA LEU A 125 -22.65 -12.83 0.14
C LEU A 125 -24.14 -12.68 0.48
N SER A 126 -24.59 -11.47 0.80
CA SER A 126 -26.00 -11.21 1.11
C SER A 126 -26.96 -11.35 -0.08
N LYS A 127 -26.45 -11.41 -1.32
CA LYS A 127 -27.25 -11.58 -2.54
C LYS A 127 -27.22 -13.01 -3.10
N LEU A 128 -26.43 -13.91 -2.51
CA LEU A 128 -26.34 -15.29 -2.93
C LEU A 128 -27.57 -16.08 -2.43
N PRO A 129 -28.16 -16.96 -3.25
CA PRO A 129 -29.31 -17.76 -2.85
C PRO A 129 -28.91 -18.74 -1.74
N PHE A 130 -29.82 -18.97 -0.80
CA PHE A 130 -29.60 -19.73 0.44
C PHE A 130 -29.00 -21.13 0.18
N HIS A 131 -29.45 -21.81 -0.87
CA HIS A 131 -28.95 -23.13 -1.30
C HIS A 131 -27.44 -23.15 -1.59
N TYR A 132 -26.87 -22.05 -2.08
CA TYR A 132 -25.44 -21.94 -2.40
C TYR A 132 -24.56 -21.76 -1.15
N LEU A 133 -25.15 -21.26 -0.06
CA LEU A 133 -24.49 -21.09 1.23
C LEU A 133 -24.54 -22.39 2.05
N GLU A 134 -25.56 -23.22 1.84
CA GLU A 134 -25.79 -24.48 2.53
C GLU A 134 -24.80 -25.59 2.08
N GLU A 135 -24.38 -25.58 0.82
CA GLU A 135 -23.37 -26.54 0.29
C GLU A 135 -21.93 -26.21 0.69
N ARG A 136 -21.64 -24.99 1.18
CA ARG A 136 -20.28 -24.61 1.62
C ARG A 136 -20.19 -24.57 3.14
N SER A 137 -19.21 -25.27 3.69
CA SER A 137 -18.96 -25.30 5.13
C SER A 137 -18.80 -23.88 5.68
N HIS A 138 -19.75 -23.47 6.54
CA HIS A 138 -19.81 -22.14 7.11
C HIS A 138 -18.50 -21.71 7.81
N GLY A 139 -17.72 -22.68 8.31
CA GLY A 139 -16.40 -22.45 8.91
C GLY A 139 -15.31 -21.96 7.96
N ARG A 140 -15.39 -22.23 6.64
CA ARG A 140 -14.43 -21.71 5.65
C ARG A 140 -14.75 -20.28 5.21
N ILE A 141 -16.00 -19.86 5.32
CA ILE A 141 -16.44 -18.51 4.96
C ILE A 141 -16.11 -17.52 6.09
N THR A 142 -16.23 -17.94 7.35
CA THR A 142 -15.80 -17.14 8.52
C THR A 142 -14.28 -17.13 8.71
N ALA A 143 -13.55 -18.16 8.29
CA ALA A 143 -12.09 -18.18 8.37
C ALA A 143 -11.38 -17.37 7.25
N ALA A 144 -12.11 -16.97 6.21
CA ALA A 144 -11.62 -16.13 5.11
C ALA A 144 -11.84 -14.61 5.38
N LEU A 145 -12.39 -14.27 6.54
CA LEU A 145 -12.74 -12.93 7.01
C LEU A 145 -11.73 -12.46 8.07
#